data_AF-A0A842RRU9-F1
#
_entry.id   AF-A0A842RRU9-F1
#
_cell.length_a   1.000
_cell.length_b   1.000
_cell.length_c   1.000
_cell.angle_alpha   90.00
_cell.angle_beta   90.00
_cell.angle_gamma   90.00
#
_symmetry.space_group_name_H-M   'P 1'
#
loop_
_entity.id
_entity.type
_entity.pdbx_description
1 polymer ?
#
loop_
_entity_poly.entity_id
_entity_poly.type
_entity_poly.pdbx_seq_one_letter_code
_entity_poly.pdbx_strand_id
1 'polypeptide(L)'
;MLSGLVGIPVLLGRGGFNVPTNIEILEYAFQKAKSEGLEYVYLGNIGSNKGTNTYCPECGILTIRRVRFSIVISNLDKNGKCIHCNHQICIR
;
A
#
# COMPACT_ATOMS: atom_id res chain seq x y z
N MET A 1 -2.23 25.96 -31.00
CA MET A 1 -0.82 25.73 -31.35
C MET A 1 0.03 26.37 -30.26
N LEU A 2 0.88 25.55 -29.60
CA LEU A 2 2.09 25.92 -28.82
C LEU A 2 1.89 26.92 -27.66
N SER A 3 2.44 26.82 -26.47
CA SER A 3 3.33 25.90 -25.74
C SER A 3 3.74 26.75 -24.53
N GLY A 4 3.68 26.24 -23.29
CA GLY A 4 3.94 27.10 -22.13
C GLY A 4 4.26 26.36 -20.83
N LEU A 5 5.23 25.44 -20.92
CA LEU A 5 6.18 25.06 -19.87
C LEU A 5 5.68 25.05 -18.41
N VAL A 6 5.34 23.84 -17.97
CA VAL A 6 5.38 23.40 -16.57
C VAL A 6 6.81 23.59 -16.07
N GLY A 7 7.01 24.52 -15.15
CA GLY A 7 8.28 24.73 -14.45
C GLY A 7 8.06 24.79 -12.96
N ILE A 8 8.48 23.75 -12.24
CA ILE A 8 8.93 23.91 -10.86
C ILE A 8 10.40 23.46 -10.85
N PRO A 9 11.36 24.38 -10.67
CA PRO A 9 12.78 24.07 -10.74
C PRO A 9 13.21 23.31 -9.49
N VAL A 10 13.69 22.08 -9.66
CA VAL A 10 14.42 21.35 -8.62
C VAL A 10 15.86 21.84 -8.63
N LEU A 11 16.13 22.94 -7.93
CA LEU A 11 17.49 23.29 -7.51
C LEU A 11 17.40 23.91 -6.13
N LEU A 12 17.99 23.25 -5.12
CA LEU A 12 18.84 23.82 -4.06
C LEU A 12 19.14 22.77 -2.98
N GLY A 13 20.43 22.63 -2.64
CA GLY A 13 20.85 22.27 -1.28
C GLY A 13 21.50 20.89 -1.08
N ARG A 14 22.84 20.88 -1.00
CA ARG A 14 23.58 19.87 -0.23
C ARG A 14 23.03 19.85 1.20
N GLY A 15 22.40 18.74 1.59
CA GLY A 15 21.60 18.60 2.82
C GLY A 15 20.10 18.50 2.54
N GLY A 16 19.70 17.64 1.60
CA GLY A 16 18.36 17.69 1.00
C GLY A 16 17.30 16.96 1.82
N PHE A 17 16.33 17.69 2.35
CA PHE A 17 15.00 17.13 2.61
C PHE A 17 14.41 16.69 1.26
N ASN A 18 14.54 15.40 0.95
CA ASN A 18 13.76 14.82 -0.14
C ASN A 18 12.29 14.96 0.23
N VAL A 19 11.53 15.72 -0.56
CA VAL A 19 10.08 15.78 -0.40
C VAL A 19 9.54 14.35 -0.53
N PRO A 20 8.64 13.92 0.38
CA PRO A 20 8.03 12.60 0.27
C PRO A 20 7.38 12.40 -1.10
N THR A 21 7.41 11.18 -1.60
CA THR A 21 6.71 10.80 -2.84
C THR A 21 5.24 11.21 -2.74
N ASN A 22 4.72 11.89 -3.77
CA ASN A 22 3.30 12.29 -3.82
C ASN A 22 2.40 11.05 -3.66
N ILE A 23 1.39 11.15 -2.79
CA ILE A 23 0.46 10.08 -2.49
C ILE A 23 -0.26 9.54 -3.74
N GLU A 24 -0.54 10.40 -4.72
CA GLU A 24 -1.20 9.99 -5.98
C GLU A 24 -0.32 9.02 -6.78
N ILE A 25 0.99 9.21 -6.76
CA ILE A 25 1.96 8.31 -7.42
C ILE A 25 1.98 6.97 -6.70
N LEU A 26 1.94 6.97 -5.37
CA LEU A 26 1.90 5.75 -4.57
C LEU A 26 0.60 4.97 -4.82
N GLU A 27 -0.54 5.66 -4.85
CA GLU A 27 -1.83 5.04 -5.14
C GLU A 27 -1.88 4.48 -6.57
N TYR A 28 -1.34 5.21 -7.55
CA TYR A 28 -1.21 4.71 -8.92
C TYR A 28 -0.37 3.43 -8.99
N ALA A 29 0.80 3.43 -8.36
CA ALA A 29 1.68 2.26 -8.30
C ALA A 29 1.00 1.07 -7.60
N PHE A 30 0.25 1.32 -6.53
CA PHE A 30 -0.54 0.31 -5.83
C PHE A 30 -1.59 -0.34 -6.74
N GLN A 31 -2.35 0.47 -7.48
CA GLN A 31 -3.36 -0.05 -8.41
C GLN A 31 -2.73 -0.82 -9.56
N LYS A 32 -1.62 -0.31 -10.12
CA LYS A 32 -0.89 -1.00 -11.18
C LYS A 32 -0.39 -2.35 -10.70
N ALA A 33 0.28 -2.41 -9.54
CA ALA A 33 0.75 -3.67 -8.96
C ALA A 33 -0.39 -4.69 -8.77
N LYS A 34 -1.53 -4.24 -8.21
CA LYS A 34 -2.73 -5.08 -8.07
C LYS A 34 -3.24 -5.61 -9.42
N SER A 35 -3.28 -4.76 -10.45
CA SER A 35 -3.73 -5.15 -11.80
C SER A 35 -2.81 -6.16 -12.50
N GLU A 36 -1.52 -6.20 -12.12
CA GLU A 36 -0.55 -7.19 -12.60
C GLU A 36 -0.62 -8.52 -11.82
N GLY A 37 -1.57 -8.66 -10.89
CA GLY A 37 -1.78 -9.89 -10.12
C GLY A 37 -1.04 -9.97 -8.79
N LEU A 38 -0.43 -8.87 -8.31
CA LEU A 38 0.17 -8.86 -6.97
C LEU A 38 -0.92 -8.85 -5.90
N GLU A 39 -1.07 -9.96 -5.18
CA GLU A 39 -2.09 -10.14 -4.16
C GLU A 39 -1.86 -9.28 -2.91
N TYR A 40 -0.60 -9.06 -2.53
CA TYR A 40 -0.21 -8.40 -1.27
C TYR A 40 0.63 -7.14 -1.55
N VAL A 41 -0.03 -6.07 -2.00
CA VAL A 41 0.58 -4.75 -2.15
C VAL A 41 0.28 -3.91 -0.92
N TYR A 42 1.29 -3.22 -0.39
CA TYR A 42 1.18 -2.41 0.82
C TYR A 42 1.62 -0.97 0.57
N LEU A 43 0.80 -0.01 0.98
CA LEU A 43 1.18 1.40 1.08
C LEU A 43 1.58 1.70 2.52
N GLY A 44 2.87 2.01 2.72
CA GLY A 44 3.42 2.33 4.03
C GLY A 44 3.71 3.81 4.21
N ASN A 45 3.83 4.26 5.47
CA ASN A 45 4.23 5.62 5.84
C ASN A 45 3.37 6.73 5.20
N ILE A 46 2.11 6.42 4.86
CA ILE A 46 1.11 7.39 4.42
C ILE A 46 0.10 7.64 5.54
N GLY A 47 -0.42 8.86 5.61
CA GLY A 47 -1.45 9.24 6.60
C GLY A 47 -2.83 8.64 6.33
N SER A 48 -3.00 7.88 5.24
CA SER A 48 -4.27 7.24 4.88
C SER A 48 -4.25 5.75 5.26
N ASN A 49 -5.43 5.19 5.51
CA ASN A 49 -5.58 3.75 5.76
C ASN A 49 -5.74 2.94 4.46
N LYS A 50 -5.60 3.58 3.29
CA LYS A 50 -5.80 2.94 1.98
C LYS A 50 -4.56 2.13 1.64
N GLY A 51 -4.74 0.85 1.33
CA GLY A 51 -3.61 -0.03 0.98
C GLY A 51 -2.70 -0.39 2.16
N THR A 52 -3.02 -0.02 3.40
CA THR A 52 -2.24 -0.39 4.59
C THR A 52 -2.69 -1.72 5.21
N ASN A 53 -3.91 -2.17 4.91
CA ASN A 53 -4.45 -3.39 5.48
C ASN A 53 -4.25 -4.58 4.54
N THR A 54 -4.16 -5.78 5.12
CA THR A 54 -4.15 -7.04 4.38
C THR A 54 -5.57 -7.59 4.35
N TYR A 55 -6.05 -7.87 3.14
CA TYR A 55 -7.31 -8.55 2.89
C TYR A 55 -7.00 -9.93 2.28
N CYS A 56 -7.85 -10.91 2.54
CA CYS A 56 -7.77 -12.18 1.86
C CYS A 56 -7.99 -11.97 0.35
N PRO A 57 -7.09 -12.41 -0.53
CA PRO A 57 -7.24 -12.21 -1.97
C PRO A 57 -8.41 -13.02 -2.55
N GLU A 58 -8.80 -14.11 -1.90
CA GLU A 58 -9.87 -14.99 -2.34
C GLU A 58 -11.27 -14.48 -1.93
N CYS A 59 -11.48 -14.15 -0.65
CA CYS A 59 -12.80 -13.77 -0.13
C CYS A 59 -12.95 -12.29 0.25
N GLY A 60 -11.87 -11.51 0.19
CA GLY A 60 -11.90 -10.07 0.49
C GLY A 60 -12.00 -9.70 1.98
N ILE A 61 -12.09 -10.67 2.90
CA ILE A 61 -12.19 -10.37 4.34
C ILE A 61 -10.90 -9.73 4.86
N LEU A 62 -11.02 -8.78 5.78
CA LEU A 62 -9.88 -8.17 6.46
C LEU A 62 -9.18 -9.19 7.37
N THR A 63 -7.90 -9.46 7.14
CA THR A 63 -7.11 -10.42 7.92
C THR A 63 -6.07 -9.75 8.81
N ILE A 64 -5.46 -8.66 8.35
CA ILE A 64 -4.49 -7.89 9.13
C ILE A 64 -4.82 -6.41 9.01
N ARG A 65 -5.20 -5.80 10.13
CA ARG A 65 -5.38 -4.35 10.24
C ARG A 65 -4.10 -3.72 10.79
N ARG A 66 -3.57 -2.72 10.08
CA ARG A 66 -2.34 -2.01 10.46
C ARG A 66 -2.65 -0.55 10.71
N VAL A 67 -2.30 -0.06 11.89
CA VAL A 67 -2.49 1.34 12.29
C VAL A 67 -1.24 1.81 13.00
N ARG A 68 -0.47 2.69 12.34
CA ARG A 68 0.84 3.18 12.82
C ARG A 68 1.74 2.01 13.27
N PHE A 69 2.00 1.89 14.56
CA PHE A 69 2.86 0.88 15.18
C PHE A 69 2.09 -0.33 15.73
N SER A 70 0.78 -0.40 15.47
CA SER A 70 -0.09 -1.45 15.98
C SER A 70 -0.58 -2.34 14.84
N ILE A 71 -0.60 -3.65 15.11
CA ILE A 71 -1.11 -4.68 14.22
C ILE A 71 -2.21 -5.43 14.97
N VAL A 72 -3.35 -5.61 14.30
CA VAL A 72 -4.44 -6.47 14.77
C VAL A 72 -4.65 -7.55 13.73
N ILE A 73 -4.43 -8.80 14.12
CA ILE A 73 -4.67 -9.99 13.30
C ILE A 73 -6.04 -10.56 13.66
N SER A 74 -6.86 -10.82 12.65
CA SER A 74 -8.21 -11.37 12.79
C SER A 74 -8.52 -12.30 11.61
N ASN A 75 -9.52 -13.16 11.75
CA ASN A 75 -9.98 -14.04 10.66
C ASN A 75 -8.91 -15.02 10.13
N LEU A 76 -7.90 -15.33 10.94
CA LEU A 76 -6.85 -16.29 10.62
C LEU A 76 -6.83 -17.42 11.65
N ASP A 77 -6.62 -18.64 11.17
CA ASP A 77 -6.37 -19.79 12.03
C ASP A 77 -4.92 -19.80 12.54
N LYS A 78 -4.59 -20.80 13.37
CA LYS A 78 -3.24 -20.98 13.91
C LYS A 78 -2.14 -21.23 12.87
N ASN A 79 -2.51 -21.53 11.62
CA ASN A 79 -1.60 -21.80 10.51
C ASN A 79 -1.53 -20.62 9.52
N GLY A 80 -2.21 -19.50 9.81
CA GLY A 80 -2.27 -18.33 8.93
C GLY A 80 -3.23 -18.48 7.74
N LYS A 81 -4.18 -19.42 7.81
CA LYS A 81 -5.24 -19.56 6.80
C LYS A 81 -6.45 -18.71 7.16
N CYS A 82 -7.08 -18.14 6.14
CA CYS A 82 -8.35 -17.45 6.31
C CYS A 82 -9.43 -18.41 6.84
N ILE A 83 -10.06 -18.08 7.96
CA ILE A 83 -11.09 -18.95 8.55
C ILE A 83 -12.37 -19.03 7.71
N HIS A 84 -12.55 -18.12 6.75
CA HIS A 84 -13.76 -18.02 5.92
C HIS A 84 -13.67 -18.78 4.59
N CYS A 85 -12.48 -18.92 4.01
CA CYS A 85 -12.27 -19.59 2.71
C CYS A 85 -11.07 -20.55 2.69
N ASN A 86 -10.35 -20.70 3.80
CA ASN A 86 -9.17 -21.57 3.92
C ASN A 86 -7.95 -21.14 3.07
N HIS A 87 -8.00 -20.00 2.39
CA HIS A 87 -6.86 -19.42 1.66
C HIS A 87 -5.67 -19.19 2.59
N GLN A 88 -4.47 -19.61 2.19
CA GLN A 88 -3.24 -19.33 2.93
C GLN A 88 -2.88 -17.86 2.76
N ILE A 89 -2.88 -17.09 3.86
CA ILE A 89 -2.37 -15.73 3.81
C ILE A 89 -0.85 -15.78 3.93
N CYS A 90 -0.15 -15.14 3.00
CA CYS A 90 1.29 -14.94 3.08
C CYS A 90 1.55 -13.86 4.14
N ILE A 91 1.74 -14.29 5.39
CA ILE A 91 2.13 -13.43 6.50
C ILE A 91 3.65 -13.52 6.62
N ARG A 92 4.33 -12.40 6.44
CA ARG A 92 5.78 -12.28 6.65
C ARG A 92 6.07 -11.17 7.66
#